data_AF-A0A8T1A4M9-F1
#
_entry.id   AF-A0A8T1A4M9-F1
#
_cell.length_a   1.000
_cell.length_b   1.000
_cell.length_c   1.000
_cell.angle_alpha   90.00
_cell.angle_beta   90.00
_cell.angle_gamma   90.00
#
_symmetry.space_group_name_H-M   'P 1'
#
loop_
_entity.id
_entity.type
_entity.pdbx_description
1 polymer ?
#
loop_
_entity_poly.entity_id
_entity_poly.type
_entity_poly.pdbx_seq_one_letter_code
_entity_poly.pdbx_strand_id
1 'polypeptide(L)'
;MRMELPESLVLNGNVDTFSVTNNVIHDNDNIGIDLIGYEGKAPNTAYDQVRNGLVKGNRVYNISSNNNPSYGKSLPNNSNAADGIYVDGGKDSIIEQNYSYNNDIGIEIASEHAGKSTSNITVRSNAVYNNRLTGIAMGGYDTKRGSTVNCKIVNNTVYKNDTLGDGSGQLYVQFDTQNNVIKNNIFVASSTDVQHWGELDLEK
;
A
#
# COMPACT_ATOMS: atom_id res chain seq x y z
N MET A 1 28.49 0.52 0.74
CA MET A 1 27.55 -0.52 1.18
C MET A 1 26.21 0.17 1.40
N ARG A 2 25.26 -0.01 0.47
CA ARG A 2 23.89 0.50 0.62
C ARG A 2 23.18 -0.61 1.40
N MET A 3 22.78 -0.35 2.64
CA MET A 3 21.89 -1.28 3.35
C MET A 3 20.56 -1.19 2.60
N GLU A 4 20.21 -2.25 1.87
CA GLU A 4 18.81 -2.47 1.46
C GLU A 4 18.01 -2.55 2.78
N LEU A 5 16.98 -1.73 2.88
CA LEU A 5 16.23 -1.50 4.12
C LEU A 5 15.41 -2.75 4.41
N PRO A 6 15.32 -3.26 5.65
CA PRO A 6 14.61 -4.50 5.88
C PRO A 6 13.11 -4.22 5.90
N GLU A 7 12.44 -4.33 4.76
CA GLU A 7 11.02 -4.69 4.80
C GLU A 7 10.90 -6.08 5.49
N SER A 8 9.81 -6.32 6.22
CA SER A 8 9.67 -7.55 7.01
C SER A 8 9.42 -8.78 6.14
N LEU A 9 8.53 -8.66 5.14
CA LEU A 9 8.25 -9.72 4.17
C LEU A 9 8.24 -9.14 2.76
N VAL A 10 9.26 -9.51 1.98
CA VAL A 10 9.42 -9.06 0.59
C VAL A 10 9.24 -10.22 -0.38
N LEU A 11 8.46 -9.97 -1.43
CA LEU A 11 8.49 -10.74 -2.66
C LEU A 11 8.97 -9.82 -3.77
N ASN A 12 9.95 -10.25 -4.57
CA ASN A 12 10.54 -9.44 -5.64
C ASN A 12 11.08 -10.34 -6.77
N GLY A 13 11.13 -9.81 -7.99
CA GLY A 13 11.60 -10.49 -9.20
C GLY A 13 10.53 -11.39 -9.81
N ASN A 14 10.95 -12.58 -10.27
CA ASN A 14 10.04 -13.53 -10.92
C ASN A 14 9.31 -14.42 -9.90
N VAL A 15 8.42 -13.82 -9.12
CA VAL A 15 7.54 -14.53 -8.18
C VAL A 15 6.14 -14.62 -8.79
N ASP A 16 5.63 -15.85 -8.87
CA ASP A 16 4.34 -16.15 -9.45
C ASP A 16 3.63 -17.15 -8.54
N THR A 17 2.30 -17.03 -8.42
CA THR A 17 1.45 -17.99 -7.71
C THR A 17 1.91 -18.19 -6.26
N PHE A 18 1.67 -17.19 -5.43
CA PHE A 18 2.09 -17.18 -4.04
C PHE A 18 0.94 -16.96 -3.07
N SER A 19 1.19 -17.21 -1.78
CA SER A 19 0.25 -16.93 -0.71
C SER A 19 0.98 -16.46 0.54
N VAL A 20 0.63 -15.26 1.02
CA VAL A 20 1.08 -14.70 2.30
C VAL A 20 -0.14 -14.66 3.21
N THR A 21 -0.28 -15.66 4.08
CA THR A 21 -1.52 -15.81 4.84
C THR A 21 -1.33 -16.04 6.33
N ASN A 22 -2.21 -15.44 7.13
CA ASN A 22 -2.33 -15.66 8.58
C ASN A 22 -1.05 -15.33 9.37
N ASN A 23 -0.28 -14.34 8.91
CA ASN A 23 0.91 -13.87 9.62
C ASN A 23 0.58 -12.73 10.59
N VAL A 24 1.46 -12.52 11.56
CA VAL A 24 1.49 -11.34 12.42
C VAL A 24 2.81 -10.63 12.16
N ILE A 25 2.75 -9.40 11.65
CA ILE A 25 3.92 -8.58 11.30
C ILE A 25 3.77 -7.27 12.04
N HIS A 26 4.75 -6.89 12.84
CA HIS A 26 4.63 -5.69 13.65
C HIS A 26 5.95 -5.08 14.07
N ASP A 27 5.88 -3.82 14.51
CA ASP A 27 6.98 -3.05 15.10
C ASP A 27 8.24 -3.06 14.20
N ASN A 28 8.05 -2.76 12.91
CA ASN A 28 9.14 -2.54 11.95
C ASN A 28 9.17 -1.08 11.47
N ASP A 29 10.31 -0.69 10.89
CA ASP A 29 10.60 0.71 10.57
C ASP A 29 10.69 1.00 9.06
N ASN A 30 10.13 0.10 8.23
CA ASN A 30 10.08 0.21 6.79
C ASN A 30 8.73 -0.31 6.26
N ILE A 31 8.68 -1.43 5.52
CA ILE A 31 7.43 -1.99 5.00
C ILE A 31 7.13 -3.33 5.67
N GLY A 32 5.86 -3.56 6.03
CA GLY A 32 5.39 -4.84 6.59
C GLY A 32 5.38 -5.97 5.56
N ILE A 33 4.56 -5.85 4.53
CA ILE A 33 4.48 -6.79 3.40
C ILE A 33 4.70 -5.99 2.12
N ASP A 34 5.67 -6.39 1.31
CA ASP A 34 5.98 -5.71 0.05
C ASP A 34 5.93 -6.69 -1.14
N LEU A 35 5.16 -6.32 -2.17
CA LEU A 35 4.98 -7.05 -3.41
C LEU A 35 5.57 -6.25 -4.58
N ILE A 36 6.83 -6.50 -4.89
CA ILE A 36 7.65 -5.63 -5.72
C ILE A 36 7.68 -6.07 -7.20
N GLY A 37 7.71 -5.09 -8.10
CA GLY A 37 8.00 -5.24 -9.51
C GLY A 37 8.95 -4.17 -10.05
N TYR A 38 9.56 -4.48 -11.20
CA TYR A 38 10.39 -3.59 -12.01
C TYR A 38 11.77 -3.20 -11.43
N GLU A 39 12.26 -3.93 -10.42
CA GLU A 39 13.58 -3.72 -9.78
C GLU A 39 14.78 -4.34 -10.52
N GLY A 40 14.57 -4.95 -11.70
CA GLY A 40 15.60 -5.61 -12.48
C GLY A 40 16.16 -6.87 -11.82
N LYS A 41 15.37 -7.55 -10.99
CA LYS A 41 15.81 -8.75 -10.25
C LYS A 41 15.60 -10.02 -11.08
N ALA A 42 14.60 -10.07 -11.96
CA ALA A 42 14.39 -11.18 -12.86
C ALA A 42 15.30 -11.09 -14.12
N PRO A 43 15.88 -12.21 -14.60
CA PRO A 43 16.67 -12.22 -15.83
C PRO A 43 15.89 -11.81 -17.09
N ASN A 44 14.57 -12.04 -17.09
CA ASN A 44 13.67 -11.61 -18.14
C ASN A 44 12.74 -10.53 -17.57
N THR A 45 12.86 -9.32 -18.11
CA THR A 45 12.12 -8.13 -17.68
C THR A 45 10.61 -8.27 -17.84
N ALA A 46 10.13 -9.16 -18.71
CA ALA A 46 8.70 -9.45 -18.84
C ALA A 46 8.11 -10.15 -17.59
N TYR A 47 8.97 -10.74 -16.75
CA TYR A 47 8.59 -11.46 -15.53
C TYR A 47 9.12 -10.81 -14.26
N ASP A 48 9.65 -9.60 -14.35
CA ASP A 48 10.23 -8.87 -13.22
C ASP A 48 9.14 -8.20 -12.37
N GLN A 49 8.17 -9.00 -11.93
CA GLN A 49 7.04 -8.57 -11.11
C GLN A 49 6.50 -9.75 -10.32
N VAL A 50 6.21 -9.50 -9.04
CA VAL A 50 5.34 -10.34 -8.22
C VAL A 50 3.94 -10.37 -8.79
N ARG A 51 3.35 -11.57 -8.94
CA ARG A 51 2.02 -11.74 -9.56
C ARG A 51 1.26 -12.98 -9.12
N ASN A 52 -0.05 -12.99 -9.42
CA ASN A 52 -0.96 -14.12 -9.19
C ASN A 52 -1.02 -14.56 -7.72
N GLY A 53 -1.04 -13.60 -6.80
CA GLY A 53 -0.90 -13.85 -5.37
C GLY A 53 -2.16 -13.68 -4.53
N LEU A 54 -2.10 -14.24 -3.33
CA LEU A 54 -3.09 -14.02 -2.28
C LEU A 54 -2.41 -13.53 -0.98
N VAL A 55 -2.74 -12.32 -0.54
CA VAL A 55 -2.35 -11.77 0.77
C VAL A 55 -3.58 -11.76 1.67
N LYS A 56 -3.67 -12.70 2.61
CA LYS A 56 -4.92 -12.96 3.33
C LYS A 56 -4.80 -13.20 4.83
N GLY A 57 -5.69 -12.58 5.61
CA GLY A 57 -5.82 -12.90 7.03
C GLY A 57 -4.63 -12.47 7.89
N ASN A 58 -3.75 -11.61 7.37
CA ASN A 58 -2.60 -11.12 8.10
C ASN A 58 -3.01 -9.99 9.07
N ARG A 59 -2.27 -9.85 10.17
CA ARG A 59 -2.31 -8.67 11.03
C ARG A 59 -0.99 -7.92 10.88
N VAL A 60 -1.04 -6.70 10.36
CA VAL A 60 0.12 -5.86 10.13
C VAL A 60 -0.05 -4.54 10.88
N TYR A 61 0.82 -4.26 11.86
CA TYR A 61 0.61 -3.11 12.74
C TYR A 61 1.87 -2.49 13.34
N ASN A 62 1.79 -1.21 13.71
CA ASN A 62 2.90 -0.42 14.25
C ASN A 62 4.11 -0.35 13.29
N ILE A 63 3.85 -0.23 11.99
CA ILE A 63 4.89 -0.07 10.97
C ILE A 63 5.16 1.42 10.76
N SER A 64 6.36 1.90 11.13
CA SER A 64 6.66 3.35 11.10
C SER A 64 8.10 3.72 10.76
N SER A 65 8.28 4.56 9.75
CA SER A 65 9.60 5.02 9.28
C SER A 65 10.21 6.12 10.16
N ASN A 66 9.47 6.60 11.16
CA ASN A 66 9.88 7.77 11.97
C ASN A 66 11.17 7.58 12.75
N ASN A 67 11.52 6.33 13.08
CA ASN A 67 12.78 6.01 13.77
C ASN A 67 13.82 5.36 12.84
N ASN A 68 13.56 5.30 11.54
CA ASN A 68 14.47 4.75 10.55
C ASN A 68 15.43 5.84 10.03
N PRO A 69 16.75 5.77 10.30
CA PRO A 69 17.71 6.79 9.88
C PRO A 69 17.86 6.92 8.35
N SER A 70 17.36 5.94 7.58
CA SER A 70 17.39 5.95 6.12
C SER A 70 16.36 6.88 5.51
N TYR A 71 15.28 7.16 6.24
CA TYR A 71 14.27 8.15 5.87
C TYR A 71 14.62 9.57 6.33
N GLY A 72 15.56 9.72 7.26
CA GLY A 72 16.04 11.01 7.72
C GLY A 72 17.06 10.87 8.85
N LYS A 73 18.12 11.69 8.80
CA LYS A 73 19.25 11.58 9.74
C LYS A 73 18.93 12.03 11.17
N SER A 74 17.91 12.88 11.35
CA SER A 74 17.47 13.35 12.66
C SER A 74 16.24 12.56 13.08
N LEU A 75 16.28 11.89 14.22
CA LEU A 75 15.21 11.02 14.70
C LEU A 75 14.49 11.63 15.93
N PRO A 76 13.15 11.51 16.05
CA PRO A 76 12.24 11.01 15.01
C PRO A 76 12.20 11.94 13.80
N ASN A 77 12.19 11.36 12.60
CA ASN A 77 12.35 12.10 11.33
C ASN A 77 11.02 12.60 10.73
N ASN A 78 9.87 12.22 11.31
CA ASN A 78 8.52 12.57 10.83
C ASN A 78 8.31 12.27 9.33
N SER A 79 8.96 11.22 8.80
CA SER A 79 8.87 10.86 7.38
C SER A 79 7.52 10.25 7.01
N ASN A 80 6.89 9.53 7.93
CA ASN A 80 5.54 9.03 7.78
C ASN A 80 5.27 8.18 6.52
N ALA A 81 6.23 7.38 6.09
CA ALA A 81 6.27 6.75 4.76
C ALA A 81 6.44 5.22 4.80
N ALA A 82 6.09 4.59 5.92
CA ALA A 82 6.17 3.15 6.13
C ALA A 82 4.81 2.45 5.93
N ASP A 83 4.75 1.53 4.98
CA ASP A 83 3.54 0.80 4.66
C ASP A 83 3.31 -0.43 5.52
N GLY A 84 2.07 -0.66 5.93
CA GLY A 84 1.64 -1.96 6.40
C GLY A 84 1.71 -3.00 5.28
N ILE A 85 0.99 -2.76 4.18
CA ILE A 85 0.99 -3.63 3.00
C ILE A 85 1.18 -2.76 1.76
N TYR A 86 2.29 -2.94 1.05
CA TYR A 86 2.57 -2.25 -0.20
C TYR A 86 2.55 -3.23 -1.38
N VAL A 87 1.89 -2.82 -2.46
CA VAL A 87 2.06 -3.42 -3.78
C VAL A 87 2.78 -2.40 -4.67
N ASP A 88 4.11 -2.48 -4.71
CA ASP A 88 4.99 -1.64 -5.53
C ASP A 88 5.24 -2.29 -6.90
N GLY A 89 4.48 -1.89 -7.92
CA GLY A 89 4.59 -2.45 -9.27
C GLY A 89 4.19 -3.92 -9.39
N GLY A 90 3.59 -4.53 -8.37
CA GLY A 90 3.01 -5.88 -8.44
C GLY A 90 1.74 -5.96 -9.28
N LYS A 91 1.30 -7.17 -9.64
CA LYS A 91 0.06 -7.35 -10.42
C LYS A 91 -0.77 -8.59 -10.09
N ASP A 92 -2.01 -8.61 -10.61
CA ASP A 92 -2.89 -9.79 -10.64
C ASP A 92 -3.05 -10.49 -9.28
N SER A 93 -3.13 -9.71 -8.19
CA SER A 93 -3.11 -10.25 -6.82
C SER A 93 -4.29 -9.75 -5.99
N ILE A 94 -4.66 -10.54 -4.99
CA ILE A 94 -5.78 -10.27 -4.08
C ILE A 94 -5.24 -9.99 -2.69
N ILE A 95 -5.62 -8.84 -2.13
CA ILE A 95 -5.34 -8.43 -0.76
C ILE A 95 -6.65 -8.47 0.01
N GLU A 96 -6.89 -9.51 0.82
CA GLU A 96 -8.19 -9.70 1.48
C GLU A 96 -8.17 -10.10 2.95
N GLN A 97 -9.18 -9.65 3.69
CA GLN A 97 -9.40 -10.08 5.09
C GLN A 97 -8.20 -9.82 6.01
N ASN A 98 -7.37 -8.83 5.68
CA ASN A 98 -6.25 -8.41 6.52
C ASN A 98 -6.70 -7.32 7.52
N TYR A 99 -5.97 -7.25 8.63
CA TYR A 99 -6.00 -6.12 9.55
C TYR A 99 -4.72 -5.30 9.33
N SER A 100 -4.84 -4.03 8.93
CA SER A 100 -3.70 -3.11 8.79
C SER A 100 -3.94 -1.84 9.61
N TYR A 101 -3.19 -1.65 10.68
CA TYR A 101 -3.49 -0.59 11.65
C TYR A 101 -2.31 -0.02 12.40
N ASN A 102 -2.44 1.21 12.88
CA ASN A 102 -1.36 1.95 13.56
C ASN A 102 -0.05 2.02 12.75
N ASN A 103 -0.13 1.90 11.43
CA ASN A 103 1.00 2.06 10.52
C ASN A 103 1.09 3.52 10.07
N ASP A 104 2.13 3.86 9.32
CA ASP A 104 2.17 5.15 8.64
C ASP A 104 1.12 5.18 7.54
N ILE A 105 1.18 4.20 6.65
CA ILE A 105 0.20 3.96 5.59
C ILE A 105 -0.39 2.56 5.80
N GLY A 106 -1.71 2.43 5.73
CA GLY A 106 -2.38 1.15 5.94
C GLY A 106 -2.12 0.15 4.81
N ILE A 107 -2.59 0.48 3.61
CA ILE A 107 -2.37 -0.31 2.38
C ILE A 107 -2.08 0.66 1.24
N GLU A 108 -1.00 0.45 0.50
CA GLU A 108 -0.70 1.22 -0.71
C GLU A 108 -0.67 0.31 -1.95
N ILE A 109 -1.24 0.83 -3.04
CA ILE A 109 -1.09 0.26 -4.38
C ILE A 109 -0.52 1.36 -5.29
N ALA A 110 0.78 1.31 -5.57
CA ALA A 110 1.47 2.29 -6.38
C ALA A 110 2.65 1.63 -7.12
N SER A 111 3.41 2.39 -7.90
CA SER A 111 4.61 1.89 -8.55
C SER A 111 5.69 2.96 -8.42
N GLU A 112 6.85 2.63 -7.88
CA GLU A 112 7.97 3.56 -7.77
C GLU A 112 8.59 3.91 -9.13
N HIS A 113 8.27 3.12 -10.16
CA HIS A 113 8.87 3.23 -11.49
C HIS A 113 8.00 4.01 -12.49
N ALA A 114 8.50 5.14 -12.99
CA ALA A 114 7.84 5.94 -14.02
C ALA A 114 7.49 5.12 -15.27
N GLY A 115 6.25 5.25 -15.76
CA GLY A 115 5.77 4.52 -16.94
C GLY A 115 5.54 3.02 -16.71
N LYS A 116 5.62 2.56 -15.47
CA LYS A 116 5.24 1.21 -15.03
C LYS A 116 3.98 1.28 -14.17
N SER A 117 3.31 0.15 -13.97
CA SER A 117 2.04 0.14 -13.25
C SER A 117 1.93 -0.98 -12.24
N THR A 118 1.31 -0.66 -11.12
CA THR A 118 0.59 -1.65 -10.31
C THR A 118 -0.76 -1.88 -10.94
N SER A 119 -1.10 -3.15 -11.19
CA SER A 119 -2.29 -3.46 -12.01
C SER A 119 -3.07 -4.69 -11.58
N ASN A 120 -4.39 -4.65 -11.84
CA ASN A 120 -5.31 -5.75 -11.57
C ASN A 120 -5.29 -6.22 -10.10
N ILE A 121 -5.00 -5.32 -9.16
CA ILE A 121 -5.00 -5.62 -7.73
C ILE A 121 -6.43 -5.52 -7.21
N THR A 122 -6.87 -6.51 -6.44
CA THR A 122 -8.14 -6.46 -5.71
C THR A 122 -7.86 -6.34 -4.21
N VAL A 123 -8.07 -5.14 -3.67
CA VAL A 123 -8.06 -4.87 -2.23
C VAL A 123 -9.49 -5.01 -1.70
N ARG A 124 -9.80 -6.09 -0.98
CA ARG A 124 -11.17 -6.35 -0.53
C ARG A 124 -11.34 -6.87 0.87
N SER A 125 -12.41 -6.45 1.54
CA SER A 125 -12.79 -7.00 2.86
C SER A 125 -11.70 -6.91 3.93
N ASN A 126 -10.84 -5.90 3.85
CA ASN A 126 -9.84 -5.60 4.87
C ASN A 126 -10.41 -4.66 5.94
N ALA A 127 -9.85 -4.72 7.14
CA ALA A 127 -10.05 -3.73 8.19
C ALA A 127 -8.79 -2.87 8.31
N VAL A 128 -8.90 -1.60 7.93
CA VAL A 128 -7.76 -0.66 7.82
C VAL A 128 -8.02 0.56 8.69
N TYR A 129 -7.29 0.73 9.79
CA TYR A 129 -7.68 1.72 10.80
C TYR A 129 -6.55 2.35 11.59
N ASN A 130 -6.79 3.57 12.09
CA ASN A 130 -5.84 4.31 12.92
C ASN A 130 -4.43 4.45 12.32
N ASN A 131 -4.31 4.41 10.99
CA ASN A 131 -3.04 4.67 10.31
C ASN A 131 -2.77 6.17 10.24
N ARG A 132 -1.49 6.53 10.34
CA ARG A 132 -1.07 7.88 10.68
C ARG A 132 -1.23 8.86 9.52
N LEU A 133 -0.84 8.47 8.31
CA LEU A 133 -1.01 9.24 7.07
C LEU A 133 -2.36 8.94 6.43
N THR A 134 -2.58 7.71 5.94
CA THR A 134 -3.84 7.34 5.29
C THR A 134 -4.20 5.87 5.50
N GLY A 135 -5.46 5.53 5.27
CA GLY A 135 -5.92 4.15 5.31
C GLY A 135 -5.46 3.39 4.07
N ILE A 136 -5.94 3.81 2.90
CA ILE A 136 -5.58 3.20 1.62
C ILE A 136 -5.02 4.28 0.69
N ALA A 137 -3.81 4.10 0.17
CA ALA A 137 -3.21 4.95 -0.85
C ALA A 137 -3.25 4.26 -2.22
N MET A 138 -3.42 5.06 -3.28
CA MET A 138 -3.29 4.58 -4.65
C MET A 138 -2.73 5.64 -5.59
N GLY A 139 -2.00 5.20 -6.61
CA GLY A 139 -1.32 6.09 -7.56
C GLY A 139 0.01 6.60 -7.01
N GLY A 140 0.88 7.05 -7.92
CA GLY A 140 2.20 7.56 -7.55
C GLY A 140 2.11 8.88 -6.76
N TYR A 141 3.00 9.09 -5.81
CA TYR A 141 3.00 10.34 -5.03
C TYR A 141 3.51 11.57 -5.81
N ASP A 142 4.13 11.37 -6.98
CA ASP A 142 4.53 12.44 -7.89
C ASP A 142 4.53 11.97 -9.37
N THR A 143 4.83 12.87 -10.31
CA THR A 143 4.83 12.59 -11.76
C THR A 143 5.99 11.71 -12.25
N LYS A 144 6.95 11.38 -11.37
CA LYS A 144 8.08 10.49 -11.64
C LYS A 144 7.79 9.05 -11.21
N ARG A 145 6.56 8.76 -10.78
CA ARG A 145 6.12 7.44 -10.28
C ARG A 145 5.20 6.82 -11.31
N GLY A 146 4.97 5.54 -11.14
CA GLY A 146 4.10 4.75 -12.00
C GLY A 146 2.62 4.96 -11.71
N SER A 147 1.81 4.25 -12.49
CA SER A 147 0.37 4.34 -12.44
C SER A 147 -0.27 3.21 -11.64
N THR A 148 -1.53 3.41 -11.25
CA THR A 148 -2.39 2.35 -10.70
C THR A 148 -3.53 2.09 -11.67
N VAL A 149 -3.62 0.86 -12.19
CA VAL A 149 -4.45 0.56 -13.36
C VAL A 149 -5.33 -0.67 -13.13
N ASN A 150 -6.62 -0.57 -13.44
CA ASN A 150 -7.58 -1.69 -13.37
C ASN A 150 -7.69 -2.34 -11.97
N CYS A 151 -7.41 -1.58 -10.91
CA CYS A 151 -7.48 -2.05 -9.53
C CYS A 151 -8.88 -1.86 -8.94
N LYS A 152 -9.18 -2.65 -7.91
CA LYS A 152 -10.47 -2.65 -7.22
C LYS A 152 -10.24 -2.49 -5.73
N ILE A 153 -10.81 -1.45 -5.13
CA ILE A 153 -10.88 -1.26 -3.69
C ILE A 153 -12.33 -1.45 -3.28
N VAL A 154 -12.68 -2.62 -2.73
CA VAL A 154 -14.09 -2.99 -2.51
C VAL A 154 -14.38 -3.65 -1.18
N ASN A 155 -15.52 -3.34 -0.56
CA ASN A 155 -15.98 -3.97 0.68
C ASN A 155 -15.01 -3.86 1.87
N ASN A 156 -14.10 -2.87 1.88
CA ASN A 156 -13.19 -2.64 3.00
C ASN A 156 -13.87 -1.80 4.08
N THR A 157 -13.47 -2.00 5.33
CA THR A 157 -13.77 -1.07 6.44
C THR A 157 -12.54 -0.23 6.71
N VAL A 158 -12.62 1.07 6.47
CA VAL A 158 -11.52 2.01 6.58
C VAL A 158 -11.90 3.08 7.60
N TYR A 159 -11.26 3.06 8.76
CA TYR A 159 -11.78 3.70 9.97
C TYR A 159 -10.70 4.53 10.71
N LYS A 160 -10.95 5.83 10.89
CA LYS A 160 -10.14 6.73 11.70
C LYS A 160 -8.64 6.77 11.35
N ASN A 161 -8.31 6.63 10.08
CA ASN A 161 -6.97 6.92 9.56
C ASN A 161 -6.77 8.44 9.42
N ASP A 162 -5.59 8.86 8.96
CA ASP A 162 -5.16 10.26 8.99
C ASP A 162 -5.20 10.80 10.42
N THR A 163 -4.38 10.19 11.28
CA THR A 163 -4.23 10.65 12.66
C THR A 163 -3.28 11.84 12.78
N LEU A 164 -2.50 12.14 11.72
CA LEU A 164 -1.74 13.40 11.62
C LEU A 164 -2.65 14.60 11.40
N GLY A 165 -3.77 14.39 10.70
CA GLY A 165 -4.65 15.47 10.29
C GLY A 165 -4.06 16.33 9.19
N ASP A 166 -3.34 15.71 8.26
CA ASP A 166 -2.73 16.41 7.12
C ASP A 166 -3.62 16.44 5.87
N GLY A 167 -4.78 15.77 5.93
CA GLY A 167 -5.78 15.77 4.86
C GLY A 167 -5.66 14.58 3.92
N SER A 168 -4.75 13.63 4.16
CA SER A 168 -4.63 12.39 3.38
C SER A 168 -5.80 11.42 3.61
N GLY A 169 -6.60 11.65 4.67
CA GLY A 169 -7.91 11.03 4.89
C GLY A 169 -7.91 9.50 4.99
N GLN A 170 -9.05 8.90 4.63
CA GLN A 170 -9.21 7.44 4.65
C GLN A 170 -8.74 6.76 3.35
N LEU A 171 -8.83 7.50 2.25
CA LEU A 171 -8.46 7.06 0.91
C LEU A 171 -7.66 8.20 0.27
N TYR A 172 -6.41 7.94 -0.10
CA TYR A 172 -5.56 8.90 -0.76
C TYR A 172 -5.34 8.52 -2.22
N VAL A 173 -6.05 9.22 -3.13
CA VAL A 173 -5.91 9.04 -4.58
C VAL A 173 -4.91 10.05 -5.11
N GLN A 174 -3.77 9.56 -5.58
CA GLN A 174 -2.64 10.37 -6.01
C GLN A 174 -2.53 10.43 -7.55
N PHE A 175 -1.31 10.51 -8.08
CA PHE A 175 -1.05 10.65 -9.52
C PHE A 175 -1.35 9.37 -10.30
N ASP A 176 -1.85 9.56 -11.52
CA ASP A 176 -1.98 8.55 -12.58
C ASP A 176 -2.73 7.27 -12.17
N THR A 177 -4.02 7.45 -11.90
CA THR A 177 -4.97 6.36 -11.62
C THR A 177 -5.91 6.19 -12.82
N GLN A 178 -6.00 4.97 -13.34
CA GLN A 178 -6.74 4.66 -14.58
C GLN A 178 -7.64 3.43 -14.41
N ASN A 179 -8.92 3.54 -14.77
CA ASN A 179 -9.88 2.44 -14.81
C ASN A 179 -10.01 1.68 -13.47
N ASN A 180 -9.92 2.41 -12.35
CA ASN A 180 -10.03 1.81 -11.03
C ASN A 180 -11.45 1.90 -10.50
N VAL A 181 -11.85 0.89 -9.72
CA VAL A 181 -13.18 0.82 -9.10
C VAL A 181 -13.05 0.90 -7.59
N ILE A 182 -13.70 1.90 -6.99
CA ILE A 182 -13.83 2.05 -5.54
C ILE A 182 -15.31 1.94 -5.18
N LYS A 183 -15.71 0.82 -4.57
CA LYS A 183 -17.14 0.50 -4.37
C LYS A 183 -17.41 -0.24 -3.07
N ASN A 184 -18.54 0.07 -2.43
CA ASN A 184 -19.04 -0.62 -1.24
C ASN A 184 -18.07 -0.64 -0.04
N ASN A 185 -17.17 0.34 0.06
CA ASN A 185 -16.32 0.50 1.25
C ASN A 185 -17.04 1.33 2.32
N ILE A 186 -16.73 1.06 3.59
CA ILE A 186 -17.16 1.87 4.71
C ILE A 186 -16.00 2.78 5.09
N PHE A 187 -16.14 4.09 4.84
CA PHE A 187 -15.17 5.10 5.24
C PHE A 187 -15.68 5.90 6.43
N VAL A 188 -14.96 5.85 7.54
CA VAL A 188 -15.26 6.64 8.75
C VAL A 188 -14.07 7.53 9.06
N ALA A 189 -14.28 8.84 8.99
CA ALA A 189 -13.23 9.81 9.25
C ALA A 189 -12.70 9.73 10.69
N SER A 190 -11.45 10.17 10.88
CA SER A 190 -10.95 10.57 12.20
C SER A 190 -11.56 11.93 12.58
N SER A 191 -11.02 12.60 13.61
CA SER A 191 -11.46 13.96 13.99
C SER A 191 -11.19 15.03 12.93
N THR A 192 -10.69 14.66 11.75
CA THR A 192 -10.33 15.55 10.64
C THR A 192 -11.50 15.80 9.68
N ASP A 193 -12.67 15.17 9.88
CA ASP A 193 -13.89 15.31 9.08
C ASP A 193 -13.73 15.02 7.56
N VAL A 194 -12.58 14.49 7.11
CA VAL A 194 -12.37 14.08 5.72
C VAL A 194 -13.06 12.72 5.48
N GLN A 195 -14.29 12.79 4.98
CA GLN A 195 -15.11 11.63 4.68
C GLN A 195 -15.44 11.54 3.19
N HIS A 196 -15.09 10.44 2.55
CA HIS A 196 -15.58 10.10 1.21
C HIS A 196 -16.81 9.18 1.33
N TRP A 197 -17.96 9.65 0.87
CA TRP A 197 -19.17 8.85 0.68
C TRP A 197 -19.51 8.78 -0.82
N GLY A 198 -19.46 7.59 -1.42
CA GLY A 198 -19.91 7.36 -2.80
C GLY A 198 -19.14 6.26 -3.52
N GLU A 199 -19.76 5.70 -4.56
CA GLU A 199 -19.06 4.93 -5.59
C GLU A 199 -18.16 5.89 -6.37
N LEU A 200 -16.87 5.57 -6.44
CA LEU A 200 -15.87 6.35 -7.17
C LEU A 200 -15.34 5.45 -8.29
N ASP A 201 -15.87 5.66 -9.49
CA ASP A 201 -15.29 5.13 -10.71
C ASP A 201 -14.29 6.16 -11.23
N LEU A 202 -13.01 5.84 -11.12
CA LEU A 202 -11.93 6.68 -11.62
C LEU A 202 -11.68 6.31 -13.09
N GLU A 203 -12.55 6.80 -13.95
CA GLU A 203 -12.42 6.68 -15.41
C GLU A 203 -11.55 7.82 -15.95
N LYS A 204 -10.32 7.48 -16.37
CA LYS A 204 -9.51 8.24 -17.32
C LYS A 204 -8.78 7.26 -18.23
#